data_AF-A0A800DYM2-F1
#
_entry.id   AF-A0A800DYM2-F1
#
_cell.length_a   1.000
_cell.length_b   1.000
_cell.length_c   1.000
_cell.angle_alpha   90.00
_cell.angle_beta   90.00
_cell.angle_gamma   90.00
#
_symmetry.space_group_name_H-M   'P 1'
#
loop_
_entity.id
_entity.type
_entity.pdbx_description
1 polymer ?
#
loop_
_entity_poly.entity_id
_entity_poly.type
_entity_poly.pdbx_seq_one_letter_code
_entity_poly.pdbx_strand_id
1 'polypeptide(L)'
;PEYYGNTEWDDDEHTPCEGQAELIIAKHRNGGLENVRLKFTGHLALFSDLEDTSLDSMYTSKMNSGLDTNTLPSAQDVFGDDDGGEVPF
;
A
#
# COMPACT_ATOMS: atom_id res chain seq x y z
N PRO A 1 -4.47 0.20 -23.42
CA PRO A 1 -4.46 -1.20 -22.90
C PRO A 1 -3.23 -1.94 -23.39
N GLU A 2 -2.50 -2.58 -22.47
CA GLU A 2 -1.23 -3.25 -22.73
C GLU A 2 -1.33 -4.35 -23.80
N TYR A 3 -2.49 -5.03 -23.90
CA TYR A 3 -2.75 -6.03 -24.94
C TYR A 3 -2.57 -5.50 -26.38
N TYR A 4 -2.77 -4.20 -26.58
CA TYR A 4 -2.64 -3.55 -27.89
C TYR A 4 -1.31 -2.78 -28.05
N GLY A 5 -0.36 -2.95 -27.13
CA GLY A 5 0.98 -2.33 -27.22
C GLY A 5 1.03 -0.86 -26.80
N ASN A 6 -0.03 -0.31 -26.21
CA ASN A 6 0.01 1.02 -25.61
C ASN A 6 0.58 0.91 -24.19
N THR A 7 1.82 1.35 -24.00
CA THR A 7 2.56 1.33 -22.73
C THR A 7 2.80 2.73 -22.14
N GLU A 8 2.48 3.76 -22.91
CA GLU A 8 2.71 5.17 -22.59
C GLU A 8 1.40 5.94 -22.71
N TRP A 9 1.25 6.95 -21.87
CA TRP A 9 0.19 7.94 -21.93
C TRP A 9 0.47 8.97 -23.03
N ASP A 10 -0.60 9.54 -23.59
CA ASP A 10 -0.55 10.64 -24.56
C ASP A 10 -0.46 11.99 -23.83
N ASP A 11 0.56 12.14 -22.98
CA ASP A 11 0.94 13.40 -22.34
C ASP A 11 2.29 13.87 -22.87
N ASP A 12 2.61 15.16 -22.67
CA ASP A 12 3.88 15.76 -23.15
C ASP A 12 5.13 15.01 -22.68
N GLU A 13 5.06 14.29 -21.55
CA GLU A 13 6.17 13.55 -20.96
C GLU A 13 6.16 12.04 -21.31
N HIS A 14 5.17 11.57 -22.07
CA HIS A 14 4.98 10.15 -22.44
C HIS A 14 5.09 9.20 -21.24
N THR A 15 4.42 9.54 -20.14
CA THR A 15 4.54 8.77 -18.89
C THR A 15 4.07 7.32 -19.06
N PRO A 16 4.66 6.34 -18.34
CA PRO A 16 4.25 4.94 -18.44
C PRO A 16 2.80 4.74 -17.93
N CYS A 17 2.02 3.93 -18.66
CA CYS A 17 0.61 3.65 -18.33
C CYS A 17 0.35 2.24 -17.76
N GLU A 18 1.40 1.44 -17.57
CA GLU A 18 1.30 0.08 -17.02
C GLU A 18 0.75 0.11 -15.58
N GLY A 19 -0.21 -0.78 -15.29
CA GLY A 19 -0.85 -0.85 -13.96
C GLY A 19 -1.69 0.39 -13.60
N GLN A 20 -1.98 1.28 -14.55
CA GLN A 20 -2.82 2.45 -14.36
C GLN A 20 -4.10 2.36 -15.22
N ALA A 21 -5.15 3.02 -14.77
CA ALA A 21 -6.41 3.15 -15.49
C ALA A 21 -6.91 4.60 -15.46
N GLU A 22 -7.61 5.02 -16.52
CA GLU A 22 -8.26 6.33 -16.60
C GLU A 22 -9.77 6.17 -16.39
N LEU A 23 -10.31 6.91 -15.42
CA LEU A 23 -11.73 7.04 -15.18
C LEU A 23 -12.23 8.36 -15.77
N ILE A 24 -12.99 8.27 -16.87
CA ILE A 24 -13.54 9.43 -17.58
C ILE A 24 -14.94 9.73 -17.04
N ILE A 25 -15.09 10.85 -16.33
CA ILE A 25 -16.37 11.38 -15.89
C ILE A 25 -16.98 12.16 -17.06
N ALA A 26 -17.66 11.45 -17.95
CA ALA A 26 -18.29 12.04 -19.12
C ALA A 26 -19.58 12.82 -18.80
N LYS A 27 -20.17 12.61 -17.62
CA LYS A 27 -21.36 13.34 -17.17
C LYS A 27 -21.42 13.43 -15.66
N HIS A 28 -21.60 14.64 -15.15
CA HIS A 28 -21.88 14.89 -13.74
C HIS A 28 -22.95 15.98 -13.60
N ARG A 29 -24.05 15.69 -12.87
CA ARG A 29 -25.22 16.61 -12.79
C ARG A 29 -24.87 17.92 -12.07
N ASN A 30 -23.96 17.85 -11.11
CA ASN A 30 -23.73 18.90 -10.12
C ASN A 30 -22.24 19.29 -10.00
N GLY A 31 -21.45 19.16 -11.07
CA GLY A 31 -19.99 19.30 -11.00
C GLY A 31 -19.31 19.01 -12.34
N GLY A 32 -17.98 18.99 -12.33
CA GLY A 32 -17.16 18.95 -13.53
C GLY A 32 -17.16 17.62 -14.28
N LEU A 33 -16.72 17.70 -15.53
CA LEU A 33 -16.17 16.55 -16.24
C LEU A 33 -14.69 16.46 -15.87
N GLU A 34 -14.19 15.25 -15.68
CA GLU A 34 -12.83 15.03 -15.21
C GLU A 34 -12.30 13.68 -15.70
N ASN A 35 -10.99 13.59 -15.88
CA ASN A 35 -10.29 12.34 -16.15
C ASN A 35 -9.39 12.05 -14.95
N VAL A 36 -9.68 10.98 -14.23
CA VAL A 36 -8.97 10.62 -13.01
C VAL A 36 -8.08 9.41 -13.28
N ARG A 37 -6.78 9.51 -12.99
CA ARG A 37 -5.84 8.37 -13.08
C ARG A 37 -5.88 7.58 -11.77
N LEU A 38 -6.01 6.26 -11.87
CA LEU A 38 -6.08 5.31 -10.75
C LEU A 38 -5.09 4.16 -10.97
N LYS A 39 -4.68 3.49 -9.89
CA LYS A 39 -3.93 2.23 -9.99
C LYS A 39 -4.90 1.08 -10.22
N PHE A 40 -4.59 0.19 -11.18
CA PHE A 40 -5.41 -0.98 -11.52
C PHE A 40 -4.64 -2.29 -11.32
N THR A 41 -5.19 -3.15 -10.47
CA THR A 41 -4.65 -4.50 -10.23
C THR A 41 -5.52 -5.53 -10.94
N GLY A 42 -5.12 -5.90 -12.17
CA GLY A 42 -5.94 -6.69 -13.09
C GLY A 42 -6.46 -8.03 -12.56
N HIS A 43 -5.64 -8.77 -11.82
CA HIS A 43 -6.03 -10.08 -11.27
C HIS A 43 -7.07 -10.00 -10.15
N LEU A 44 -7.23 -8.83 -9.50
CA LEU A 44 -8.24 -8.59 -8.47
C LEU A 44 -9.41 -7.75 -9.00
N ALA A 45 -9.33 -7.26 -10.24
CA ALA A 45 -10.19 -6.20 -10.76
C ALA A 45 -10.32 -5.01 -9.78
N LEU A 46 -9.22 -4.69 -9.08
CA LEU A 46 -9.20 -3.71 -8.00
C LEU A 46 -8.64 -2.37 -8.51
N PHE A 47 -9.35 -1.29 -8.21
CA PHE A 47 -8.89 0.08 -8.37
C PHE A 47 -8.48 0.65 -7.02
N SER A 48 -7.32 1.28 -6.95
CA SER A 48 -6.86 1.99 -5.77
C SER A 48 -6.37 3.39 -6.13
N ASP A 49 -6.11 4.21 -5.12
CA ASP A 49 -5.47 5.51 -5.32
C ASP A 49 -4.14 5.34 -6.08
N LEU A 50 -3.82 6.34 -6.91
CA LEU A 50 -2.60 6.36 -7.70
C LEU A 50 -1.39 6.67 -6.80
N GLU A 51 -1.59 7.50 -5.78
CA GLU A 51 -0.59 7.79 -4.76
C GLU A 51 -0.69 6.76 -3.63
N ASP A 52 0.44 6.16 -3.27
CA ASP A 52 0.52 5.25 -2.15
C ASP A 52 0.53 6.04 -0.84
N THR A 53 -0.63 6.54 -0.44
CA THR A 53 -0.86 7.21 0.85
C THR A 53 -0.66 6.27 2.06
N SER A 54 -0.29 5.01 1.84
CA SER A 54 -0.09 4.02 2.89
C SER A 54 1.09 4.33 3.82
N LEU A 55 2.09 5.10 3.36
CA LEU A 55 3.21 5.51 4.21
C LEU A 55 2.90 6.76 5.07
N ASP A 56 2.12 7.71 4.54
CA ASP A 56 1.81 8.96 5.25
C ASP A 56 0.63 8.82 6.24
N SER A 57 -0.19 7.78 6.07
CA SER A 57 -1.33 7.47 6.95
C SER A 57 -0.98 6.49 8.09
N MET A 58 0.24 5.95 8.13
CA MET A 58 0.69 5.09 9.22
C MET A 58 1.00 5.92 10.47
N TYR A 59 -0.03 6.19 11.27
CA TYR A 59 0.16 6.75 12.60
C TYR A 59 0.80 5.69 13.51
N THR A 60 2.08 5.88 13.84
CA THR A 60 2.71 5.10 14.90
C THR A 60 2.11 5.47 16.26
N SER A 61 1.85 4.47 17.10
CA SER A 61 1.35 4.70 18.45
C SER A 61 2.31 5.60 19.23
N LYS A 62 1.78 6.63 19.92
CA LYS A 62 2.57 7.44 20.87
C LYS A 62 3.18 6.61 22.01
N MET A 63 2.67 5.40 22.25
CA MET A 63 3.28 4.46 23.19
C MET A 63 4.64 3.93 22.71
N ASN A 64 4.92 4.02 21.41
CA ASN A 64 6.19 3.63 20.80
C ASN A 64 7.18 4.80 20.70
N SER A 65 6.78 6.04 21.07
CA SER A 65 7.69 7.18 21.03
C SER A 65 8.67 7.10 22.20
N GLY A 66 9.91 6.68 21.92
CA GLY A 66 10.98 6.54 22.91
C GLY A 66 11.25 5.11 23.38
N LEU A 67 10.71 4.09 22.69
CA LEU A 67 11.07 2.70 22.96
C LEU A 67 12.40 2.34 22.27
N ASP A 68 13.49 2.28 23.04
CA ASP A 68 14.77 1.77 22.55
C ASP A 68 14.75 0.23 22.54
N THR A 69 14.48 -0.36 21.37
CA THR A 69 14.40 -1.82 21.20
C THR A 69 15.70 -2.54 21.52
N ASN A 70 16.83 -1.83 21.56
CA ASN A 70 18.14 -2.35 21.92
C ASN A 70 18.30 -2.62 23.43
N THR A 71 17.39 -2.09 24.26
CA THR A 71 17.40 -2.29 25.72
C THR A 71 16.43 -3.38 26.18
N LEU A 72 15.67 -3.96 25.24
CA LEU A 72 14.73 -5.01 25.56
C LEU A 72 15.50 -6.30 25.90
N PRO A 73 15.08 -7.04 26.95
CA PRO A 73 15.70 -8.31 27.31
C PRO A 73 15.56 -9.32 26.17
N SER A 74 16.54 -10.22 26.04
CA SER A 74 16.44 -11.28 25.04
C SER A 74 15.32 -12.24 25.40
N ALA A 75 14.78 -12.95 24.41
CA ALA A 75 13.73 -13.95 24.65
C ALA A 75 14.17 -15.00 25.68
N GLN A 76 15.45 -15.36 25.69
CA GLN A 76 16.03 -16.34 26.63
C GLN A 76 16.09 -15.81 28.07
N ASP A 77 16.28 -14.50 28.27
CA ASP A 77 16.24 -13.88 29.61
C ASP A 77 14.81 -13.80 30.18
N VAL A 78 13.79 -13.76 29.33
CA VAL A 78 12.38 -13.61 29.72
C VAL A 78 11.69 -14.96 29.90
N PHE A 79 11.91 -15.89 28.95
CA PHE A 79 11.22 -17.16 28.90
C PHE A 79 12.07 -18.34 29.40
N GLY A 80 13.36 -18.11 29.67
CA GLY A 80 14.31 -19.15 30.01
C GLY A 80 14.75 -19.95 28.78
N ASP A 81 15.70 -20.86 28.98
CA ASP A 81 16.05 -21.85 27.98
C ASP A 81 14.93 -22.90 27.90
N ASP A 82 14.60 -23.38 26.71
CA ASP A 82 13.65 -24.47 26.50
C ASP A 82 14.29 -25.78 26.98
N ASP A 83 14.41 -25.95 28.30
CA ASP A 83 14.99 -27.14 28.93
C ASP A 83 13.94 -28.26 28.98
N GLY A 84 13.28 -28.54 27.85
CA GLY A 84 12.38 -29.69 27.63
C GLY A 84 11.33 -29.95 28.71
N GLY A 85 11.00 -28.93 29.52
CA GLY A 85 10.28 -29.05 30.76
C GLY A 85 8.82 -29.34 30.49
N GLU A 86 8.40 -30.55 30.83
CA GLU A 86 7.04 -31.09 30.77
C GLU A 86 5.99 -30.00 31.04
N VAL A 87 5.27 -29.61 30.00
CA VAL A 87 4.07 -28.78 30.14
C VAL A 87 3.10 -29.53 31.06
N PRO A 88 2.63 -28.91 32.15
CA PRO A 88 1.68 -29.58 33.04
C PRO A 88 0.37 -29.75 32.28
N PHE A 89 0.06 -30.99 31.93
CA PHE A 89 -1.24 -31.41 31.40
C PHE A 89 -2.34 -31.32 32.46
#